data_AF-A0A974VMG2-F1
#
_entry.id   AF-A0A974VMG2-F1
#
_cell.length_a   1.000
_cell.length_b   1.000
_cell.length_c   1.000
_cell.angle_alpha   90.00
_cell.angle_beta   90.00
_cell.angle_gamma   90.00
#
_symmetry.space_group_name_H-M   'P 1'
#
loop_
_entity.id
_entity.type
_entity.pdbx_description
1 polymer ?
#
loop_
_entity_poly.entity_id
_entity_poly.type
_entity_poly.pdbx_seq_one_letter_code
_entity_poly.pdbx_strand_id
1 'polypeptide(L)'
;MRALRRSLVALLTLLLATLYLPLTQASEPRTEISKGHTDSFYVVTDSGTPVVKVANGIRNDLYDPNSVFFLIDNSTYGTDYNFKNLSRSSAEGYYTASFNANGYFEPGWSAPGFADNGFESIRIEFTSVTGPSPIALFGNDPLSEDDEYAILPVLADGKYYIEPGTSLPILGHTHAHWYFERAGTYTLTGHAVGVTQDGQELRSEPFTEIFKVEKNAQDARQDLPSSSPSEDPVPSPSTPHPTESSSPSDPPNTMDDSAQPQPHTLVTEPRVISNGHIDLFNVTARGSILELAVKDDTGSGISYRTPESVKVKIDKSALTELPASRAQQLASKGYFISENGTSQRTLPFMGWDTSAVAPDYSAIDFKFLEVTGPGRILLFQTSLFSGLTSPFTHGGYEMMSGSVIHQNLPSHVHTNWLFTEPGVYTVKVRAQGTPVGGGPAITSNTGIYTFEVGSEVTSATASEDPEGTSMEVPLPATSSPSVIKPAPAQPTESAGVKVAPPAVVSSTVPVADPQPTPKTQGEENAGIRGATADSSASSAHAFISSKAPSHSTLLAHTGPNGVMLILIIGLLLSLAGFLLVRYRRPR
;
A
#
# COMPACT_ATOMS: atom_id res chain seq x y z
N MET A 1 -26.44 -8.41 -72.83
CA MET A 1 -26.67 -9.29 -71.66
C MET A 1 -25.41 -9.91 -71.04
N ARG A 2 -24.61 -10.74 -71.74
CA ARG A 2 -23.42 -11.41 -71.13
C ARG A 2 -22.41 -10.47 -70.45
N ALA A 3 -22.19 -9.26 -70.98
CA ALA A 3 -21.31 -8.26 -70.35
C ALA A 3 -21.79 -7.80 -68.96
N LEU A 4 -23.05 -7.36 -68.84
CA LEU A 4 -23.63 -6.89 -67.56
C LEU A 4 -23.51 -7.93 -66.44
N ARG A 5 -23.70 -9.23 -66.73
CA ARG A 5 -23.54 -10.28 -65.71
C ARG A 5 -22.10 -10.40 -65.18
N ARG A 6 -21.07 -10.12 -66.00
CA ARG A 6 -19.67 -10.11 -65.54
C ARG A 6 -19.37 -8.89 -64.66
N SER A 7 -19.84 -7.71 -65.06
CA SER A 7 -19.69 -6.49 -64.25
C SER A 7 -20.42 -6.60 -62.91
N LEU A 8 -21.63 -7.17 -62.88
CA LEU A 8 -22.40 -7.32 -61.65
C LEU A 8 -21.75 -8.29 -60.66
N VAL A 9 -21.21 -9.42 -61.14
CA VAL A 9 -20.48 -10.38 -60.29
C VAL A 9 -19.19 -9.76 -59.75
N ALA A 10 -18.42 -9.04 -60.58
CA ALA A 10 -17.20 -8.37 -60.14
C ALA A 10 -17.47 -7.29 -59.07
N LEU A 11 -18.57 -6.53 -59.21
CA LEU A 11 -19.00 -5.55 -58.22
C LEU A 11 -19.43 -6.23 -56.91
N LEU A 12 -20.15 -7.36 -56.99
CA LEU A 12 -20.61 -8.13 -55.83
C LEU A 12 -19.43 -8.76 -55.06
N THR A 13 -18.41 -9.27 -55.75
CA THR A 13 -17.19 -9.78 -55.11
C THR A 13 -16.38 -8.68 -54.43
N LEU A 14 -16.36 -7.47 -55.01
CA LEU A 14 -15.68 -6.33 -54.37
C LEU A 14 -16.44 -5.86 -53.12
N LEU A 15 -17.78 -5.88 -53.16
CA LEU A 15 -18.64 -5.54 -52.03
C LEU A 15 -18.53 -6.56 -50.87
N LEU A 16 -18.40 -7.85 -51.19
CA LEU A 16 -18.12 -8.90 -50.19
C LEU A 16 -16.70 -8.78 -49.62
N ALA A 17 -15.71 -8.38 -50.41
CA ALA A 17 -14.35 -8.14 -49.90
C ALA A 17 -14.32 -6.97 -48.89
N THR A 18 -15.11 -5.91 -49.10
CA THR A 18 -15.25 -4.81 -48.13
C THR A 18 -16.00 -5.17 -46.84
N LEU A 19 -16.66 -6.33 -46.78
CA LEU A 19 -17.29 -6.87 -45.56
C LEU A 19 -16.34 -7.76 -44.73
N TYR A 20 -15.10 -7.94 -45.18
CA TYR A 20 -14.01 -8.62 -44.46
C TYR A 20 -12.83 -7.69 -44.14
N LEU A 21 -13.10 -6.38 -44.01
CA LEU A 21 -12.35 -5.61 -43.02
C LEU A 21 -12.62 -6.26 -41.66
N PRO A 22 -11.59 -6.57 -40.84
CA PRO A 22 -11.87 -6.86 -39.44
C PRO A 22 -12.57 -5.62 -38.88
N LEU A 23 -13.71 -5.81 -38.20
CA LEU A 23 -14.12 -4.80 -37.25
C LEU A 23 -12.98 -4.76 -36.24
N THR A 24 -12.21 -3.68 -36.25
CA THR A 24 -11.48 -3.25 -35.06
C THR A 24 -12.55 -3.04 -34.00
N GLN A 25 -12.80 -4.08 -33.21
CA GLN A 25 -13.67 -4.02 -32.05
C GLN A 25 -13.10 -2.92 -31.18
N ALA A 26 -13.75 -1.76 -31.19
CA ALA A 26 -13.34 -0.63 -30.39
C ALA A 26 -13.35 -1.15 -28.95
N SER A 27 -12.17 -1.22 -28.32
CA SER A 27 -12.08 -1.73 -26.96
C SER A 27 -13.00 -0.90 -26.10
N GLU A 28 -13.87 -1.57 -25.33
CA GLU A 28 -14.69 -0.92 -24.30
C GLU A 28 -13.83 0.10 -23.53
N PRO A 29 -14.33 1.32 -23.28
CA PRO A 29 -13.52 2.39 -22.73
C PRO A 29 -13.06 2.03 -21.31
N ARG A 30 -11.84 1.49 -21.21
CA ARG A 30 -11.23 1.07 -19.94
C ARG A 30 -11.07 2.28 -19.02
N THR A 31 -11.47 2.13 -17.75
CA THR A 31 -11.27 3.12 -16.69
C THR A 31 -9.77 3.29 -16.42
N GLU A 32 -9.32 4.53 -16.24
CA GLU A 32 -7.96 4.84 -15.80
C GLU A 32 -7.87 4.80 -14.28
N ILE A 33 -6.85 4.12 -13.76
CA ILE A 33 -6.48 4.17 -12.34
C ILE A 33 -5.00 4.60 -12.26
N SER A 34 -4.74 5.68 -11.51
CA SER A 34 -3.44 6.38 -11.51
C SER A 34 -3.03 6.91 -10.14
N LYS A 35 -3.84 6.65 -9.11
CA LYS A 35 -3.70 7.19 -7.75
C LYS A 35 -4.65 6.49 -6.78
N GLY A 36 -4.33 6.57 -5.49
CA GLY A 36 -5.14 6.05 -4.39
C GLY A 36 -4.61 4.71 -3.87
N HIS A 37 -5.30 4.17 -2.87
CA HIS A 37 -5.12 2.79 -2.45
C HIS A 37 -5.71 1.88 -3.54
N THR A 38 -4.89 1.02 -4.14
CA THR A 38 -5.29 0.16 -5.25
C THR A 38 -4.68 -1.21 -5.08
N ASP A 39 -5.49 -2.27 -5.18
CA ASP A 39 -5.02 -3.63 -5.42
C ASP A 39 -5.31 -3.99 -6.88
N SER A 40 -4.29 -4.34 -7.66
CA SER A 40 -4.52 -4.90 -9.00
C SER A 40 -5.07 -6.32 -8.89
N PHE A 41 -4.51 -7.14 -7.98
CA PHE A 41 -4.96 -8.50 -7.74
C PHE A 41 -5.76 -8.61 -6.42
N TYR A 42 -6.99 -8.09 -6.42
CA TYR A 42 -7.95 -8.32 -5.33
C TYR A 42 -8.73 -9.61 -5.60
N VAL A 43 -8.46 -10.68 -4.85
CA VAL A 43 -9.04 -12.01 -5.11
C VAL A 43 -10.20 -12.32 -4.16
N VAL A 44 -11.41 -12.23 -4.70
CA VAL A 44 -12.66 -12.63 -4.02
C VAL A 44 -12.78 -14.16 -4.00
N THR A 45 -13.25 -14.73 -2.89
CA THR A 45 -13.32 -16.19 -2.67
C THR A 45 -14.66 -16.69 -2.10
N ASP A 46 -15.61 -15.80 -1.85
CA ASP A 46 -16.93 -16.09 -1.23
C ASP A 46 -17.78 -17.09 -2.02
N SER A 47 -17.66 -17.10 -3.35
CA SER A 47 -18.38 -17.99 -4.25
C SER A 47 -17.89 -19.45 -4.24
N GLY A 48 -16.83 -19.76 -3.48
CA GLY A 48 -16.16 -21.06 -3.49
C GLY A 48 -15.19 -21.28 -4.66
N THR A 49 -15.07 -20.32 -5.59
CA THR A 49 -14.02 -20.26 -6.62
C THR A 49 -13.34 -18.88 -6.57
N PRO A 50 -12.01 -18.79 -6.75
CA PRO A 50 -11.32 -17.49 -6.81
C PRO A 50 -11.80 -16.64 -7.99
N VAL A 51 -12.01 -15.34 -7.75
CA VAL A 51 -12.34 -14.33 -8.79
C VAL A 51 -11.44 -13.13 -8.62
N VAL A 52 -10.66 -12.79 -9.66
CA VAL A 52 -9.82 -11.59 -9.67
C VAL A 52 -10.66 -10.35 -9.97
N LYS A 53 -10.46 -9.32 -9.15
CA LYS A 53 -10.96 -7.95 -9.29
C LYS A 53 -9.79 -6.97 -9.12
N VAL A 54 -9.97 -5.76 -9.63
CA VAL A 54 -9.16 -4.62 -9.21
C VAL A 54 -9.96 -3.87 -8.15
N ALA A 55 -9.40 -3.65 -6.96
CA ALA A 55 -10.02 -2.84 -5.93
C ALA A 55 -9.35 -1.46 -5.90
N ASN A 56 -10.14 -0.39 -5.78
CA ASN A 56 -9.58 0.96 -5.74
C ASN A 56 -10.34 1.89 -4.78
N GLY A 57 -9.58 2.80 -4.15
CA GLY A 57 -10.10 3.82 -3.24
C GLY A 57 -10.55 3.27 -1.88
N ILE A 58 -10.92 4.17 -0.98
CA ILE A 58 -11.28 3.88 0.42
C ILE A 58 -12.43 2.88 0.58
N ARG A 59 -13.30 2.77 -0.43
CA ARG A 59 -14.45 1.86 -0.41
C ARG A 59 -14.12 0.47 -0.98
N ASN A 60 -12.90 0.27 -1.49
CA ASN A 60 -12.53 -0.84 -2.36
C ASN A 60 -13.56 -1.04 -3.48
N ASP A 61 -13.80 0.03 -4.26
CA ASP A 61 -14.68 -0.04 -5.42
C ASP A 61 -14.10 -1.09 -6.40
N LEU A 62 -14.89 -2.12 -6.69
CA LEU A 62 -14.43 -3.33 -7.40
C LEU A 62 -14.70 -3.25 -8.90
N TYR A 63 -13.64 -3.34 -9.70
CA TYR A 63 -13.67 -3.32 -11.16
C TYR A 63 -13.33 -4.70 -11.74
N ASP A 64 -13.73 -4.93 -12.99
CA ASP A 64 -13.19 -6.02 -13.80
C ASP A 64 -11.76 -5.64 -14.25
N PRO A 65 -10.73 -6.48 -14.03
CA PRO A 65 -9.37 -6.19 -14.50
C PRO A 65 -9.30 -5.97 -16.03
N ASN A 66 -10.23 -6.56 -16.79
CA ASN A 66 -10.34 -6.37 -18.24
C ASN A 66 -10.99 -5.02 -18.63
N SER A 67 -11.62 -4.31 -17.68
CA SER A 67 -12.24 -2.99 -17.90
C SER A 67 -11.42 -1.82 -17.37
N VAL A 68 -10.18 -2.02 -16.92
CA VAL A 68 -9.31 -0.94 -16.40
C VAL A 68 -7.93 -0.92 -17.05
N PHE A 69 -7.20 0.18 -16.89
CA PHE A 69 -5.75 0.22 -17.08
C PHE A 69 -5.10 1.10 -16.01
N PHE A 70 -3.89 0.73 -15.61
CA PHE A 70 -3.08 1.52 -14.70
C PHE A 70 -2.22 2.52 -15.49
N LEU A 71 -2.19 3.79 -15.07
CA LEU A 71 -1.29 4.80 -15.63
C LEU A 71 -0.14 5.04 -14.66
N ILE A 72 1.09 4.82 -15.12
CA ILE A 72 2.31 5.12 -14.38
C ILE A 72 2.85 6.43 -14.95
N ASP A 73 2.70 7.51 -14.17
CA ASP A 73 3.05 8.88 -14.55
C ASP A 73 4.54 9.03 -14.86
N ASN A 74 4.86 9.84 -15.87
CA ASN A 74 6.23 10.02 -16.37
C ASN A 74 7.22 10.56 -15.32
N SER A 75 6.75 11.16 -14.23
CA SER A 75 7.56 11.61 -13.09
C SER A 75 8.17 10.47 -12.26
N THR A 76 7.70 9.23 -12.42
CA THR A 76 8.33 8.02 -11.86
C THR A 76 9.71 7.70 -12.47
N TYR A 77 10.17 8.48 -13.46
CA TYR A 77 11.46 8.31 -14.12
C TYR A 77 12.67 8.68 -13.23
N GLY A 78 13.77 7.98 -13.46
CA GLY A 78 15.08 8.23 -12.87
C GLY A 78 16.21 7.56 -13.67
N THR A 79 17.45 7.89 -13.34
CA THR A 79 18.68 7.46 -14.07
C THR A 79 19.72 6.77 -13.16
N ASP A 80 19.42 6.65 -11.88
CA ASP A 80 20.30 6.31 -10.76
C ASP A 80 19.71 5.25 -9.79
N TYR A 81 18.75 4.44 -10.26
CA TYR A 81 18.17 3.30 -9.52
C TYR A 81 19.11 2.09 -9.42
N ASN A 82 19.93 2.03 -8.37
CA ASN A 82 20.95 1.00 -8.16
C ASN A 82 20.44 -0.25 -7.39
N PHE A 83 19.27 -0.79 -7.76
CA PHE A 83 18.59 -1.89 -7.05
C PHE A 83 19.49 -3.13 -6.86
N LYS A 84 19.82 -3.45 -5.61
CA LYS A 84 20.71 -4.58 -5.29
C LYS A 84 20.03 -5.89 -5.64
N ASN A 85 20.81 -6.83 -6.18
CA ASN A 85 20.38 -8.12 -6.72
C ASN A 85 19.48 -8.08 -7.98
N LEU A 86 19.04 -6.91 -8.47
CA LEU A 86 18.23 -6.82 -9.69
C LEU A 86 19.07 -6.98 -10.97
N SER A 87 19.33 -8.23 -11.34
CA SER A 87 20.42 -8.63 -12.25
C SER A 87 20.42 -8.07 -13.69
N ARG A 88 19.38 -7.35 -14.15
CA ARG A 88 19.34 -6.75 -15.51
C ARG A 88 19.25 -5.22 -15.51
N SER A 89 19.05 -4.56 -14.37
CA SER A 89 18.77 -3.11 -14.36
C SER A 89 19.98 -2.29 -14.81
N SER A 90 19.85 -1.63 -15.96
CA SER A 90 20.35 -0.27 -16.08
C SER A 90 19.70 0.57 -14.98
N ALA A 91 20.43 1.49 -14.36
CA ALA A 91 19.88 2.36 -13.31
C ALA A 91 18.77 3.33 -13.80
N GLU A 92 18.34 3.21 -15.05
CA GLU A 92 17.49 4.15 -15.77
C GLU A 92 16.18 3.48 -16.20
N GLY A 93 15.05 3.98 -15.70
CA GLY A 93 13.72 3.39 -15.91
C GLY A 93 12.64 4.15 -15.11
N TYR A 94 11.53 3.47 -14.83
CA TYR A 94 10.35 4.04 -14.17
C TYR A 94 10.01 3.22 -12.92
N TYR A 95 9.96 3.88 -11.76
CA TYR A 95 9.86 3.25 -10.43
C TYR A 95 8.72 3.90 -9.61
N THR A 96 7.76 3.10 -9.15
CA THR A 96 6.50 3.62 -8.58
C THR A 96 6.67 4.41 -7.27
N ALA A 97 7.59 4.00 -6.38
CA ALA A 97 7.94 4.72 -5.16
C ALA A 97 9.07 5.76 -5.34
N SER A 98 9.26 6.30 -6.55
CA SER A 98 10.26 7.33 -6.84
C SER A 98 9.98 8.63 -6.08
N PHE A 99 11.00 9.23 -5.46
CA PHE A 99 10.90 10.56 -4.86
C PHE A 99 10.57 11.68 -5.87
N ASN A 100 10.74 11.42 -7.17
CA ASN A 100 10.34 12.34 -8.23
C ASN A 100 8.83 12.27 -8.56
N ALA A 101 8.12 11.23 -8.11
CA ALA A 101 6.75 10.94 -8.54
C ALA A 101 5.73 12.00 -8.06
N ASN A 102 4.77 12.33 -8.93
CA ASN A 102 3.67 13.28 -8.69
C ASN A 102 2.56 12.70 -7.76
N GLY A 103 2.97 12.03 -6.68
CA GLY A 103 2.11 11.25 -5.79
C GLY A 103 2.51 9.78 -5.76
N TYR A 104 2.14 9.09 -4.69
CA TYR A 104 2.44 7.67 -4.49
C TYR A 104 1.34 6.81 -5.14
N PHE A 105 1.72 5.86 -5.98
CA PHE A 105 0.79 4.94 -6.64
C PHE A 105 1.45 3.58 -6.86
N GLU A 106 1.15 2.63 -5.98
CA GLU A 106 1.73 1.29 -5.97
C GLU A 106 0.62 0.22 -5.93
N PRO A 107 0.20 -0.32 -7.08
CA PRO A 107 -0.80 -1.37 -7.14
C PRO A 107 -0.39 -2.59 -6.31
N GLY A 108 -1.22 -2.95 -5.34
CA GLY A 108 -1.03 -4.08 -4.43
C GLY A 108 -1.83 -5.31 -4.82
N TRP A 109 -1.99 -6.21 -3.85
CA TRP A 109 -2.83 -7.39 -3.94
C TRP A 109 -3.34 -7.80 -2.57
N SER A 110 -4.52 -8.41 -2.55
CA SER A 110 -5.14 -8.95 -1.34
C SER A 110 -6.14 -10.07 -1.65
N ALA A 111 -6.48 -10.86 -0.63
CA ALA A 111 -7.51 -11.90 -0.71
C ALA A 111 -8.24 -12.01 0.65
N PRO A 112 -8.99 -10.97 1.07
CA PRO A 112 -9.63 -10.97 2.39
C PRO A 112 -10.55 -12.17 2.57
N GLY A 113 -10.58 -12.72 3.79
CA GLY A 113 -11.40 -13.88 4.15
C GLY A 113 -11.04 -15.23 3.52
N PHE A 114 -9.97 -15.37 2.70
CA PHE A 114 -9.76 -16.60 1.93
C PHE A 114 -9.70 -17.88 2.76
N ALA A 115 -9.15 -17.80 3.98
CA ALA A 115 -9.04 -18.93 4.89
C ALA A 115 -10.40 -19.35 5.49
N ASP A 116 -11.25 -18.37 5.82
CA ASP A 116 -12.62 -18.58 6.29
C ASP A 116 -13.49 -19.17 5.17
N ASN A 117 -13.21 -18.78 3.92
CA ASN A 117 -13.84 -19.32 2.70
C ASN A 117 -13.26 -20.69 2.25
N GLY A 118 -12.45 -21.36 3.08
CA GLY A 118 -12.02 -22.74 2.86
C GLY A 118 -10.73 -22.93 2.04
N PHE A 119 -9.98 -21.87 1.75
CA PHE A 119 -8.70 -21.95 1.03
C PHE A 119 -7.49 -21.97 1.98
N GLU A 120 -6.55 -22.88 1.75
CA GLU A 120 -5.25 -22.93 2.44
C GLU A 120 -4.31 -21.82 1.92
N SER A 121 -4.34 -21.56 0.61
CA SER A 121 -3.53 -20.52 -0.05
C SER A 121 -4.20 -19.96 -1.31
N ILE A 122 -3.85 -18.72 -1.65
CA ILE A 122 -4.20 -18.03 -2.90
C ILE A 122 -2.91 -17.56 -3.58
N ARG A 123 -2.83 -17.66 -4.90
CA ARG A 123 -1.74 -17.12 -5.72
C ARG A 123 -2.26 -16.64 -7.08
N ILE A 124 -1.55 -15.71 -7.70
CA ILE A 124 -1.69 -15.41 -9.13
C ILE A 124 -0.67 -16.25 -9.91
N GLU A 125 -1.06 -16.79 -11.07
CA GLU A 125 -0.15 -17.36 -12.06
C GLU A 125 -0.21 -16.54 -13.34
N PHE A 126 0.96 -16.04 -13.80
CA PHE A 126 1.04 -15.25 -15.02
C PHE A 126 1.22 -16.17 -16.23
N THR A 127 0.29 -16.09 -17.20
CA THR A 127 0.28 -16.92 -18.41
C THR A 127 0.83 -16.20 -19.64
N SER A 128 0.76 -14.87 -19.67
CA SER A 128 1.43 -14.03 -20.67
C SER A 128 1.87 -12.70 -20.06
N VAL A 129 3.04 -12.22 -20.48
CA VAL A 129 3.56 -10.89 -20.16
C VAL A 129 4.10 -10.32 -21.47
N THR A 130 3.58 -9.18 -21.90
CA THR A 130 4.04 -8.49 -23.12
C THR A 130 4.35 -7.04 -22.81
N GLY A 131 5.37 -6.48 -23.46
CA GLY A 131 5.77 -5.10 -23.21
C GLY A 131 7.04 -4.68 -23.96
N PRO A 132 7.41 -3.39 -23.88
CA PRO A 132 8.67 -2.86 -24.41
C PRO A 132 9.93 -3.35 -23.66
N SER A 133 9.79 -3.91 -22.46
CA SER A 133 10.86 -4.48 -21.63
C SER A 133 10.28 -5.50 -20.62
N PRO A 134 11.10 -6.19 -19.81
CA PRO A 134 10.62 -6.94 -18.65
C PRO A 134 10.03 -6.01 -17.57
N ILE A 135 9.14 -6.55 -16.73
CA ILE A 135 8.61 -5.88 -15.54
C ILE A 135 9.27 -6.50 -14.31
N ALA A 136 9.76 -5.69 -13.37
CA ALA A 136 10.22 -6.16 -12.07
C ALA A 136 9.26 -5.73 -10.95
N LEU A 137 9.12 -6.58 -9.93
CA LEU A 137 8.22 -6.42 -8.80
C LEU A 137 8.93 -6.84 -7.51
N PHE A 138 8.99 -5.96 -6.51
CA PHE A 138 9.76 -6.19 -5.28
C PHE A 138 9.31 -5.33 -4.09
N GLY A 139 9.60 -5.79 -2.87
CA GLY A 139 9.48 -5.00 -1.64
C GLY A 139 10.83 -4.48 -1.15
N ASN A 140 10.81 -3.66 -0.10
CA ASN A 140 12.02 -3.22 0.62
C ASN A 140 12.69 -4.39 1.36
N ASP A 141 13.99 -4.26 1.70
CA ASP A 141 14.64 -5.11 2.70
C ASP A 141 14.97 -4.34 4.01
N PRO A 142 14.03 -4.30 4.99
CA PRO A 142 14.26 -3.60 6.26
C PRO A 142 15.37 -4.21 7.11
N LEU A 143 15.72 -5.49 6.89
CA LEU A 143 16.74 -6.21 7.65
C LEU A 143 18.02 -6.50 6.84
N SER A 144 18.25 -5.81 5.73
CA SER A 144 19.52 -5.90 5.03
C SER A 144 20.69 -5.39 5.88
N GLU A 145 21.87 -5.99 5.70
CA GLU A 145 23.11 -5.41 6.20
C GLU A 145 23.53 -4.17 5.40
N ASP A 146 23.03 -4.05 4.17
CA ASP A 146 23.13 -2.87 3.31
C ASP A 146 22.17 -1.74 3.73
N ASP A 147 22.65 -0.49 3.74
CA ASP A 147 21.83 0.68 4.09
C ASP A 147 21.04 1.28 2.90
N GLU A 148 21.39 0.98 1.66
CA GLU A 148 20.75 1.56 0.47
C GLU A 148 20.44 0.48 -0.60
N TYR A 149 19.38 0.71 -1.38
CA TYR A 149 18.90 -0.07 -2.53
C TYR A 149 18.64 -1.57 -2.31
N ALA A 150 18.49 -2.03 -1.07
CA ALA A 150 18.23 -3.43 -0.75
C ALA A 150 16.75 -3.81 -0.94
N ILE A 151 16.47 -4.83 -1.76
CA ILE A 151 15.12 -5.23 -2.17
C ILE A 151 14.87 -6.74 -2.03
N LEU A 152 13.65 -7.10 -1.65
CA LEU A 152 13.20 -8.49 -1.50
C LEU A 152 12.28 -8.92 -2.68
N PRO A 153 12.48 -10.11 -3.26
CA PRO A 153 11.58 -10.65 -4.28
C PRO A 153 10.24 -11.05 -3.65
N VAL A 154 9.15 -10.80 -4.37
CA VAL A 154 7.78 -11.19 -3.95
C VAL A 154 7.23 -12.40 -4.71
N LEU A 155 7.90 -12.82 -5.79
CA LEU A 155 7.48 -13.97 -6.60
C LEU A 155 7.92 -15.29 -5.94
N ALA A 156 7.12 -16.34 -6.14
CA ALA A 156 7.25 -17.64 -5.47
C ALA A 156 8.57 -18.39 -5.79
N ASP A 157 9.26 -18.01 -6.87
CA ASP A 157 10.54 -18.59 -7.29
C ASP A 157 11.76 -17.78 -6.80
N GLY A 158 11.54 -16.74 -5.99
CA GLY A 158 12.59 -15.86 -5.48
C GLY A 158 13.19 -14.92 -6.53
N LYS A 159 12.58 -14.77 -7.71
CA LYS A 159 13.00 -13.79 -8.72
C LYS A 159 12.24 -12.47 -8.58
N TYR A 160 12.80 -11.45 -9.23
CA TYR A 160 12.23 -10.10 -9.30
C TYR A 160 11.39 -9.85 -10.56
N TYR A 161 11.61 -10.58 -11.65
CA TYR A 161 10.98 -10.31 -12.95
C TYR A 161 9.72 -11.14 -13.16
N ILE A 162 8.63 -10.49 -13.56
CA ILE A 162 7.39 -11.16 -13.96
C ILE A 162 7.59 -11.72 -15.37
N GLU A 163 7.62 -13.05 -15.47
CA GLU A 163 7.79 -13.81 -16.72
C GLU A 163 6.67 -14.87 -16.82
N PRO A 164 6.25 -15.32 -18.02
CA PRO A 164 5.23 -16.37 -18.16
C PRO A 164 5.61 -17.65 -17.40
N GLY A 165 4.69 -18.14 -16.55
CA GLY A 165 4.91 -19.25 -15.63
C GLY A 165 5.42 -18.84 -14.24
N THR A 166 5.71 -17.56 -13.98
CA THR A 166 5.93 -17.07 -12.61
C THR A 166 4.62 -16.98 -11.83
N SER A 167 4.71 -17.00 -10.50
CA SER A 167 3.56 -16.91 -9.61
C SER A 167 3.82 -15.95 -8.44
N LEU A 168 2.78 -15.21 -8.06
CA LEU A 168 2.76 -14.25 -6.97
C LEU A 168 1.85 -14.77 -5.84
N PRO A 169 2.39 -15.19 -4.68
CA PRO A 169 1.59 -15.63 -3.54
C PRO A 169 0.85 -14.46 -2.86
N ILE A 170 -0.44 -14.63 -2.62
CA ILE A 170 -1.23 -13.66 -1.85
C ILE A 170 -1.28 -14.12 -0.39
N LEU A 171 -0.32 -13.63 0.41
CA LEU A 171 -0.16 -13.99 1.83
C LEU A 171 -1.05 -13.17 2.77
N GLY A 172 -1.68 -12.12 2.25
CA GLY A 172 -2.48 -11.11 2.94
C GLY A 172 -2.64 -9.90 2.03
N HIS A 173 -2.78 -8.70 2.60
CA HIS A 173 -2.76 -7.42 1.88
C HIS A 173 -1.32 -6.93 1.71
N THR A 174 -0.87 -6.64 0.49
CA THR A 174 0.51 -6.16 0.25
C THR A 174 0.57 -5.16 -0.90
N HIS A 175 1.21 -4.01 -0.68
CA HIS A 175 1.71 -3.14 -1.75
C HIS A 175 3.19 -3.45 -1.99
N ALA A 176 3.66 -3.29 -3.22
CA ALA A 176 5.06 -3.49 -3.60
C ALA A 176 5.44 -2.57 -4.75
N HIS A 177 6.74 -2.40 -4.94
CA HIS A 177 7.29 -1.50 -5.94
C HIS A 177 7.33 -2.17 -7.31
N TRP A 178 6.79 -1.46 -8.30
CA TRP A 178 6.85 -1.85 -9.71
C TRP A 178 7.97 -1.07 -10.40
N TYR A 179 8.78 -1.78 -11.19
CA TYR A 179 9.83 -1.18 -11.99
C TYR A 179 9.73 -1.62 -13.45
N PHE A 180 9.74 -0.63 -14.34
CA PHE A 180 9.69 -0.80 -15.79
C PHE A 180 10.94 -0.17 -16.40
N GLU A 181 11.74 -0.94 -17.14
CA GLU A 181 12.98 -0.42 -17.75
C GLU A 181 12.66 0.60 -18.87
N ARG A 182 11.43 0.62 -19.40
CA ARG A 182 10.98 1.47 -20.53
C ARG A 182 9.55 2.00 -20.37
N ALA A 183 9.29 3.15 -21.00
CA ALA A 183 7.93 3.64 -21.24
C ALA A 183 7.19 2.80 -22.29
N GLY A 184 5.86 2.88 -22.29
CA GLY A 184 4.96 2.22 -23.24
C GLY A 184 3.88 1.36 -22.56
N THR A 185 3.19 0.54 -23.36
CA THR A 185 2.08 -0.30 -22.89
C THR A 185 2.54 -1.72 -22.61
N TYR A 186 2.35 -2.16 -21.36
CA TYR A 186 2.56 -3.52 -20.88
C TYR A 186 1.21 -4.21 -20.70
N THR A 187 1.15 -5.51 -20.98
CA THR A 187 -0.05 -6.33 -20.79
C THR A 187 0.31 -7.58 -19.99
N LEU A 188 -0.43 -7.85 -18.92
CA LEU A 188 -0.28 -9.04 -18.09
C LEU A 188 -1.57 -9.85 -18.16
N THR A 189 -1.45 -11.11 -18.57
CA THR A 189 -2.54 -12.09 -18.56
C THR A 189 -2.22 -13.18 -17.56
N GLY A 190 -3.21 -13.60 -16.79
CA GLY A 190 -3.06 -14.64 -15.78
C GLY A 190 -4.40 -15.09 -15.23
N HIS A 191 -4.36 -15.89 -14.16
CA HIS A 191 -5.52 -16.31 -13.39
C HIS A 191 -5.12 -16.46 -11.91
N ALA A 192 -6.08 -16.35 -11.00
CA ALA A 192 -5.88 -16.77 -9.62
C ALA A 192 -5.98 -18.30 -9.52
N VAL A 193 -5.16 -18.90 -8.66
CA VAL A 193 -5.29 -20.29 -8.21
C VAL A 193 -5.46 -20.28 -6.70
N GLY A 194 -6.53 -20.90 -6.22
CA GLY A 194 -6.75 -21.17 -4.82
C GLY A 194 -6.59 -22.66 -4.55
N VAL A 195 -5.82 -23.01 -3.53
CA VAL A 195 -5.73 -24.38 -3.00
C VAL A 195 -6.71 -24.49 -1.84
N THR A 196 -7.68 -25.39 -1.92
CA THR A 196 -8.64 -25.66 -0.83
C THR A 196 -8.00 -26.44 0.32
N GLN A 197 -8.61 -26.44 1.51
CA GLN A 197 -8.11 -27.18 2.68
C GLN A 197 -8.03 -28.71 2.50
N ASP A 198 -8.67 -29.28 1.48
CA ASP A 198 -8.53 -30.69 1.08
C ASP A 198 -7.57 -30.91 -0.11
N GLY A 199 -6.86 -29.86 -0.54
CA GLY A 199 -5.78 -29.90 -1.53
C GLY A 199 -6.22 -29.81 -3.00
N GLN A 200 -7.46 -29.43 -3.29
CA GLN A 200 -7.92 -29.20 -4.67
C GLN A 200 -7.50 -27.82 -5.17
N GLU A 201 -7.05 -27.73 -6.43
CA GLU A 201 -6.81 -26.44 -7.09
C GLU A 201 -8.07 -25.96 -7.82
N LEU A 202 -8.57 -24.79 -7.41
CA LEU A 202 -9.62 -24.06 -8.12
C LEU A 202 -9.02 -22.82 -8.77
N ARG A 203 -9.43 -22.53 -10.01
CA ARG A 203 -8.82 -21.49 -10.86
C ARG A 203 -9.88 -20.48 -11.28
N SER A 204 -9.52 -19.19 -11.31
CA SER A 204 -10.39 -18.15 -11.83
C SER A 204 -10.50 -18.22 -13.35
N GLU A 205 -11.51 -17.55 -13.91
CA GLU A 205 -11.44 -17.08 -15.30
C GLU A 205 -10.18 -16.21 -15.50
N PRO A 206 -9.59 -16.18 -16.71
CA PRO A 206 -8.39 -15.40 -16.97
C PRO A 206 -8.68 -13.90 -17.00
N PHE A 207 -7.74 -13.11 -16.46
CA PHE A 207 -7.76 -11.65 -16.50
C PHE A 207 -6.72 -11.11 -17.49
N THR A 208 -6.89 -9.86 -17.95
CA THR A 208 -5.88 -9.13 -18.73
C THR A 208 -5.78 -7.67 -18.29
N GLU A 209 -4.79 -7.41 -17.45
CA GLU A 209 -4.41 -6.07 -16.99
C GLU A 209 -3.52 -5.35 -17.99
N ILE A 210 -3.58 -4.02 -17.98
CA ILE A 210 -2.76 -3.15 -18.83
C ILE A 210 -2.14 -2.07 -17.96
N PHE A 211 -0.81 -1.94 -18.03
CA PHE A 211 -0.06 -0.83 -17.46
C PHE A 211 0.44 0.06 -18.60
N LYS A 212 0.14 1.36 -18.53
CA LYS A 212 0.66 2.38 -19.45
C LYS A 212 1.70 3.21 -18.70
N VAL A 213 2.97 3.04 -19.06
CA VAL A 213 4.06 3.84 -18.52
C VAL A 213 4.28 5.02 -19.45
N GLU A 214 4.03 6.23 -18.97
CA GLU A 214 4.22 7.44 -19.77
C GLU A 214 5.71 7.73 -20.01
N LYS A 215 6.05 8.24 -21.19
CA LYS A 215 7.44 8.58 -21.51
C LYS A 215 7.84 9.93 -20.91
N ASN A 216 8.89 9.94 -20.11
CA ASN A 216 9.52 11.17 -19.64
C ASN A 216 10.32 11.84 -20.78
N ALA A 217 10.30 13.17 -20.85
CA ALA A 217 11.10 13.93 -21.82
C ALA A 217 12.63 13.79 -21.63
N GLN A 218 13.07 13.29 -20.47
CA GLN A 218 14.46 12.95 -20.17
C GLN A 218 14.85 11.54 -20.66
N ASP A 219 13.88 10.68 -20.99
CA ASP A 219 14.14 9.35 -21.56
C ASP A 219 14.52 9.49 -23.05
N ALA A 220 15.79 9.78 -23.27
CA ALA A 220 16.39 9.97 -24.59
C ALA A 220 16.50 8.67 -25.42
N ARG A 221 16.06 7.53 -24.87
CA ARG A 221 16.16 6.23 -25.53
C ARG A 221 15.08 6.07 -26.58
N GLN A 222 15.36 5.28 -27.61
CA GLN A 222 14.39 4.97 -28.65
C GLN A 222 13.25 4.11 -28.09
N ASP A 223 12.04 4.37 -28.56
CA ASP A 223 10.86 3.58 -28.23
C ASP A 223 10.97 2.21 -28.86
N LEU A 224 10.82 1.16 -28.04
CA LEU A 224 10.84 -0.21 -28.51
C LEU A 224 9.40 -0.65 -28.86
N PRO A 225 9.17 -1.30 -30.00
CA PRO A 225 7.89 -1.94 -30.25
C PRO A 225 7.65 -3.01 -29.18
N SER A 226 6.41 -3.10 -28.69
CA SER A 226 6.07 -4.07 -27.64
C SER A 226 6.39 -5.49 -28.11
N SER A 227 7.16 -6.23 -27.30
CA SER A 227 7.59 -7.58 -27.63
C SER A 227 6.47 -8.57 -27.33
N SER A 228 5.88 -9.12 -28.39
CA SER A 228 4.97 -10.26 -28.29
C SER A 228 5.79 -11.56 -28.19
N PRO A 229 5.41 -12.52 -27.32
CA PRO A 229 5.90 -13.88 -27.42
C PRO A 229 5.50 -14.48 -28.78
N SER A 230 6.31 -15.41 -29.29
CA SER A 230 5.98 -16.10 -30.54
C SER A 230 4.87 -17.12 -30.29
N GLU A 231 3.83 -17.09 -31.12
CA GLU A 231 2.71 -18.04 -31.05
C GLU A 231 3.15 -19.45 -31.51
N ASP A 232 3.44 -20.34 -30.56
CA ASP A 232 3.33 -21.79 -30.82
C ASP A 232 1.83 -22.18 -30.82
N PRO A 233 1.31 -22.87 -31.85
CA PRO A 233 -0.13 -22.99 -32.08
C PRO A 233 -0.80 -24.03 -31.16
N VAL A 234 -1.45 -23.55 -30.10
CA VAL A 234 -2.37 -24.35 -29.28
C VAL A 234 -3.65 -24.67 -30.11
N PRO A 235 -4.10 -25.93 -30.19
CA PRO A 235 -5.21 -26.32 -31.06
C PRO A 235 -6.57 -25.84 -30.54
N SER A 236 -7.38 -25.25 -31.42
CA SER A 236 -8.70 -24.71 -31.07
C SER A 236 -9.72 -25.81 -30.71
N PRO A 237 -10.48 -25.68 -29.61
CA PRO A 237 -11.66 -26.52 -29.37
C PRO A 237 -12.77 -26.20 -30.38
N SER A 238 -13.57 -27.21 -30.75
CA SER A 238 -14.62 -27.08 -31.77
C SER A 238 -15.95 -26.60 -31.20
N THR A 239 -16.63 -25.71 -31.91
CA THR A 239 -17.96 -25.17 -31.55
C THR A 239 -19.12 -26.11 -31.91
N PRO A 240 -20.22 -26.03 -31.15
CA PRO A 240 -21.56 -26.11 -31.74
C PRO A 240 -22.23 -24.72 -31.88
N HIS A 241 -23.23 -24.63 -32.76
CA HIS A 241 -24.03 -23.41 -33.01
C HIS A 241 -25.25 -23.30 -32.04
N PRO A 242 -26.01 -22.19 -32.04
CA PRO A 242 -26.58 -21.61 -30.81
C PRO A 242 -28.07 -21.89 -30.58
N THR A 243 -28.64 -21.35 -29.49
CA THR A 243 -30.09 -21.18 -29.33
C THR A 243 -30.41 -19.84 -28.66
N GLU A 244 -31.26 -19.08 -29.35
CA GLU A 244 -32.12 -17.95 -28.96
C GLU A 244 -31.63 -16.84 -27.99
N SER A 245 -31.64 -15.62 -28.54
CA SER A 245 -31.44 -14.34 -27.86
C SER A 245 -32.58 -13.99 -26.90
N SER A 246 -32.25 -13.36 -25.77
CA SER A 246 -33.15 -12.45 -25.05
C SER A 246 -32.55 -11.04 -25.04
N SER A 247 -33.40 -10.03 -25.25
CA SER A 247 -33.00 -8.62 -25.41
C SER A 247 -32.33 -8.07 -24.14
N PRO A 248 -31.32 -7.17 -24.26
CA PRO A 248 -30.73 -6.52 -23.09
C PRO A 248 -31.77 -5.70 -22.32
N SER A 249 -31.60 -5.65 -21.00
CA SER A 249 -32.18 -4.64 -20.12
C SER A 249 -31.16 -3.52 -19.88
N ASP A 250 -31.68 -2.34 -19.56
CA ASP A 250 -31.04 -1.01 -19.61
C ASP A 250 -29.59 -0.91 -19.09
N PRO A 251 -28.77 0.03 -19.63
CA PRO A 251 -27.45 0.31 -19.08
C PRO A 251 -27.57 0.79 -17.62
N PRO A 252 -26.63 0.42 -16.73
CA PRO A 252 -26.63 0.92 -15.36
C PRO A 252 -26.59 2.44 -15.36
N ASN A 253 -27.40 3.06 -14.49
CA ASN A 253 -27.47 4.51 -14.35
C ASN A 253 -26.08 5.14 -14.21
N THR A 254 -25.93 6.34 -14.75
CA THR A 254 -24.81 7.23 -14.40
C THR A 254 -24.85 7.47 -12.89
N MET A 255 -23.99 6.77 -12.14
CA MET A 255 -23.85 6.96 -10.71
C MET A 255 -23.31 8.36 -10.44
N ASP A 256 -23.94 9.03 -9.48
CA ASP A 256 -23.69 10.41 -9.11
C ASP A 256 -22.41 10.50 -8.25
N ASP A 257 -21.40 11.25 -8.72
CA ASP A 257 -20.10 11.50 -8.07
C ASP A 257 -20.21 12.42 -6.83
N SER A 258 -21.39 12.45 -6.19
CA SER A 258 -21.70 13.23 -4.99
C SER A 258 -22.25 12.39 -3.82
N ALA A 259 -22.26 11.07 -3.94
CA ALA A 259 -22.65 10.16 -2.87
C ALA A 259 -21.65 10.19 -1.69
N GLN A 260 -21.88 11.09 -0.73
CA GLN A 260 -21.10 11.21 0.52
C GLN A 260 -20.89 9.86 1.22
N PRO A 261 -19.77 9.67 1.95
CA PRO A 261 -19.56 8.46 2.75
C PRO A 261 -20.71 8.20 3.73
N GLN A 262 -21.25 6.98 3.71
CA GLN A 262 -22.18 6.54 4.75
C GLN A 262 -21.39 6.36 6.06
N PRO A 263 -21.91 6.81 7.20
CA PRO A 263 -21.21 6.71 8.47
C PRO A 263 -21.09 5.24 8.91
N HIS A 264 -19.87 4.70 8.96
CA HIS A 264 -19.62 3.37 9.51
C HIS A 264 -20.08 3.32 10.98
N THR A 265 -20.78 2.27 11.40
CA THR A 265 -21.04 2.08 12.84
C THR A 265 -19.81 1.43 13.45
N LEU A 266 -19.19 2.09 14.44
CA LEU A 266 -18.02 1.52 15.10
C LEU A 266 -18.42 0.30 15.93
N VAL A 267 -17.80 -0.83 15.62
CA VAL A 267 -17.92 -2.10 16.34
C VAL A 267 -17.19 -1.97 17.67
N THR A 268 -17.76 -2.53 18.74
CA THR A 268 -17.25 -2.41 20.13
C THR A 268 -16.97 -3.76 20.80
N GLU A 269 -17.38 -4.83 20.12
CA GLU A 269 -17.25 -6.23 20.49
C GLU A 269 -15.76 -6.62 20.55
N PRO A 270 -15.25 -7.13 21.70
CA PRO A 270 -13.85 -7.43 21.89
C PRO A 270 -13.27 -8.37 20.82
N ARG A 271 -12.17 -7.95 20.20
CA ARG A 271 -11.45 -8.71 19.16
C ARG A 271 -9.97 -8.79 19.51
N VAL A 272 -9.43 -10.01 19.54
CA VAL A 272 -7.99 -10.24 19.53
C VAL A 272 -7.54 -10.41 18.08
N ILE A 273 -6.50 -9.69 17.67
CA ILE A 273 -5.93 -9.74 16.32
C ILE A 273 -4.48 -10.19 16.41
N SER A 274 -4.21 -11.42 15.99
CA SER A 274 -2.88 -12.06 16.00
C SER A 274 -2.18 -12.05 14.64
N ASN A 275 -2.91 -11.82 13.55
CA ASN A 275 -2.45 -11.99 12.18
C ASN A 275 -3.40 -11.27 11.20
N GLY A 276 -2.95 -11.08 9.96
CA GLY A 276 -3.68 -10.35 8.92
C GLY A 276 -3.45 -8.83 8.96
N HIS A 277 -4.03 -8.13 7.98
CA HIS A 277 -3.92 -6.69 7.80
C HIS A 277 -4.76 -5.90 8.81
N ILE A 278 -4.20 -4.79 9.31
CA ILE A 278 -4.87 -3.89 10.25
C ILE A 278 -4.31 -2.46 10.16
N ASP A 279 -5.16 -1.49 9.84
CA ASP A 279 -4.84 -0.08 10.04
C ASP A 279 -5.21 0.31 11.46
N LEU A 280 -4.19 0.41 12.33
CA LEU A 280 -4.37 0.77 13.72
C LEU A 280 -4.87 2.19 13.86
N PHE A 281 -4.28 3.13 13.12
CA PHE A 281 -4.64 4.55 13.20
C PHE A 281 -5.43 4.95 11.96
N ASN A 282 -6.58 4.31 11.72
CA ASN A 282 -7.49 4.71 10.64
C ASN A 282 -8.19 6.03 11.00
N VAL A 283 -8.24 6.99 10.08
CA VAL A 283 -8.94 8.27 10.28
C VAL A 283 -9.92 8.52 9.15
N THR A 284 -11.20 8.67 9.50
CA THR A 284 -12.26 9.04 8.55
C THR A 284 -12.76 10.46 8.80
N ALA A 285 -13.17 11.16 7.73
CA ALA A 285 -13.91 12.41 7.81
C ALA A 285 -15.42 12.16 7.70
N ARG A 286 -16.18 12.72 8.65
CA ARG A 286 -17.65 12.68 8.69
C ARG A 286 -18.17 14.11 8.65
N GLY A 287 -17.97 14.76 7.50
CA GLY A 287 -18.04 16.21 7.37
C GLY A 287 -16.95 16.88 8.22
N SER A 288 -17.31 17.88 9.02
CA SER A 288 -16.38 18.62 9.89
C SER A 288 -15.93 17.86 11.16
N ILE A 289 -16.19 16.56 11.27
CA ILE A 289 -15.76 15.69 12.37
C ILE A 289 -14.74 14.68 11.85
N LEU A 290 -13.63 14.51 12.57
CA LEU A 290 -12.68 13.42 12.36
C LEU A 290 -12.94 12.30 13.37
N GLU A 291 -12.89 11.06 12.90
CA GLU A 291 -13.05 9.87 13.73
C GLU A 291 -11.79 9.00 13.59
N LEU A 292 -11.17 8.66 14.73
CA LEU A 292 -10.01 7.78 14.85
C LEU A 292 -10.48 6.40 15.31
N ALA A 293 -10.26 5.39 14.47
CA ALA A 293 -10.72 4.02 14.66
C ALA A 293 -9.61 3.02 14.29
N VAL A 294 -9.85 1.74 14.59
CA VAL A 294 -9.14 0.63 13.92
C VAL A 294 -9.96 0.23 12.69
N LYS A 295 -9.29 -0.01 11.56
CA LYS A 295 -9.86 -0.71 10.40
C LYS A 295 -9.27 -2.12 10.38
N ASP A 296 -10.13 -3.10 10.69
CA ASP A 296 -9.83 -4.52 10.82
C ASP A 296 -10.27 -5.26 9.57
N ASP A 297 -9.29 -5.64 8.75
CA ASP A 297 -9.48 -6.30 7.45
C ASP A 297 -9.11 -7.80 7.56
N THR A 298 -9.09 -8.36 8.79
CA THR A 298 -8.61 -9.72 9.09
C THR A 298 -9.65 -10.84 8.91
N GLY A 299 -10.92 -10.50 8.67
CA GLY A 299 -12.01 -11.46 8.46
C GLY A 299 -12.51 -11.48 7.02
N SER A 300 -13.76 -11.90 6.83
CA SER A 300 -14.45 -11.92 5.53
C SER A 300 -14.88 -10.54 5.00
N GLY A 301 -14.39 -9.44 5.60
CA GLY A 301 -14.74 -8.07 5.22
C GLY A 301 -14.30 -7.02 6.25
N ILE A 302 -14.19 -5.77 5.79
CA ILE A 302 -13.70 -4.61 6.55
C ILE A 302 -14.59 -4.31 7.76
N SER A 303 -13.99 -4.22 8.96
CA SER A 303 -14.65 -3.85 10.21
C SER A 303 -14.03 -2.61 10.84
N TYR A 304 -14.78 -1.51 10.93
CA TYR A 304 -14.34 -0.32 11.67
C TYR A 304 -14.66 -0.51 13.16
N ARG A 305 -13.63 -0.55 14.00
CA ARG A 305 -13.71 -0.84 15.44
C ARG A 305 -13.29 0.35 16.30
N THR A 306 -13.85 0.45 17.50
CA THR A 306 -13.26 1.30 18.55
C THR A 306 -11.89 0.74 18.95
N PRO A 307 -10.84 1.57 19.10
CA PRO A 307 -9.51 1.12 19.51
C PRO A 307 -9.50 0.29 20.80
N GLU A 308 -10.34 0.67 21.76
CA GLU A 308 -10.49 -0.01 23.05
C GLU A 308 -11.05 -1.44 22.94
N SER A 309 -11.75 -1.77 21.84
CA SER A 309 -12.25 -3.14 21.58
C SER A 309 -11.18 -4.08 21.01
N VAL A 310 -10.04 -3.55 20.58
CA VAL A 310 -9.00 -4.32 19.89
C VAL A 310 -7.79 -4.55 20.78
N LYS A 311 -7.43 -5.83 20.96
CA LYS A 311 -6.12 -6.23 21.44
C LYS A 311 -5.32 -6.80 20.27
N VAL A 312 -4.22 -6.15 19.92
CA VAL A 312 -3.23 -6.70 18.99
C VAL A 312 -2.37 -7.71 19.76
N LYS A 313 -2.15 -8.91 19.20
CA LYS A 313 -1.26 -9.92 19.78
C LYS A 313 -0.10 -10.18 18.82
N ILE A 314 1.12 -10.10 19.35
CA ILE A 314 2.36 -10.34 18.61
C ILE A 314 2.98 -11.60 19.21
N ASP A 315 2.96 -12.69 18.44
CA ASP A 315 3.44 -13.99 18.87
C ASP A 315 4.95 -13.97 19.18
N LYS A 316 5.41 -14.92 20.01
CA LYS A 316 6.83 -15.12 20.31
C LYS A 316 7.70 -15.37 19.07
N SER A 317 7.13 -15.87 17.96
CA SER A 317 7.81 -16.08 16.68
C SER A 317 8.29 -14.80 16.00
N ALA A 318 7.78 -13.62 16.38
CA ALA A 318 8.31 -12.33 15.94
C ALA A 318 9.72 -12.02 16.50
N LEU A 319 10.18 -12.77 17.52
CA LEU A 319 11.44 -12.48 18.22
C LEU A 319 12.67 -12.69 17.33
N THR A 320 13.19 -11.59 16.82
CA THR A 320 14.22 -11.52 15.79
C THR A 320 15.50 -10.91 16.38
N GLU A 321 16.66 -11.52 16.07
CA GLU A 321 17.97 -10.87 16.23
C GLU A 321 18.18 -9.96 15.01
N LEU A 322 18.48 -8.68 15.21
CA LEU A 322 18.65 -7.71 14.14
C LEU A 322 20.13 -7.67 13.66
N PRO A 323 20.39 -7.43 12.36
CA PRO A 323 21.75 -7.33 11.84
C PRO A 323 22.53 -6.17 12.48
N ALA A 324 23.87 -6.25 12.46
CA ALA A 324 24.74 -5.33 13.19
C ALA A 324 24.65 -3.86 12.72
N SER A 325 24.25 -3.61 11.47
CA SER A 325 23.95 -2.27 10.94
C SER A 325 22.69 -1.67 11.60
N ARG A 326 21.62 -2.45 11.69
CA ARG A 326 20.33 -2.08 12.29
C ARG A 326 20.41 -2.00 13.82
N ALA A 327 21.19 -2.88 14.45
CA ALA A 327 21.33 -2.98 15.90
C ALA A 327 21.83 -1.71 16.60
N GLN A 328 22.65 -0.89 15.92
CA GLN A 328 23.17 0.37 16.44
C GLN A 328 22.13 1.49 16.49
N GLN A 329 21.15 1.45 15.58
CA GLN A 329 20.10 2.47 15.45
C GLN A 329 18.82 2.12 16.20
N LEU A 330 18.55 0.82 16.36
CA LEU A 330 17.28 0.28 16.86
C LEU A 330 17.49 -0.47 18.19
N ALA A 331 17.68 -1.79 18.10
CA ALA A 331 18.12 -2.69 19.15
C ALA A 331 18.74 -3.93 18.49
N SER A 332 19.61 -4.67 19.18
CA SER A 332 20.15 -5.94 18.65
C SER A 332 19.11 -7.05 18.55
N LYS A 333 17.98 -6.93 19.26
CA LYS A 333 16.91 -7.92 19.33
C LYS A 333 15.58 -7.26 19.62
N GLY A 334 14.48 -7.86 19.15
CA GLY A 334 13.12 -7.52 19.57
C GLY A 334 12.07 -8.33 18.81
N TYR A 335 10.79 -8.14 19.16
CA TYR A 335 9.66 -8.68 18.41
C TYR A 335 9.40 -7.78 17.21
N PHE A 336 9.78 -8.27 16.03
CA PHE A 336 9.82 -7.53 14.77
C PHE A 336 8.61 -7.84 13.89
N ILE A 337 8.04 -6.80 13.28
CA ILE A 337 6.98 -6.89 12.27
C ILE A 337 7.43 -6.04 11.08
N SER A 338 7.51 -6.65 9.90
CA SER A 338 7.97 -6.00 8.66
C SER A 338 6.86 -5.23 7.94
N GLU A 339 7.22 -4.09 7.34
CA GLU A 339 6.35 -3.28 6.48
C GLU A 339 5.95 -3.93 5.15
N ASN A 340 6.54 -5.10 4.81
CA ASN A 340 6.25 -5.82 3.56
C ASN A 340 5.05 -6.78 3.64
N GLY A 341 4.48 -7.00 4.84
CA GLY A 341 3.33 -7.89 5.03
C GLY A 341 3.58 -9.39 4.78
N THR A 342 4.81 -9.82 4.52
CA THR A 342 5.15 -11.23 4.18
C THR A 342 4.79 -12.25 5.26
N SER A 343 4.69 -11.82 6.53
CA SER A 343 4.36 -12.67 7.68
C SER A 343 2.88 -12.63 8.07
N GLN A 344 1.98 -12.09 7.23
CA GLN A 344 0.56 -11.89 7.55
C GLN A 344 -0.24 -13.14 7.95
N ARG A 345 0.24 -14.34 7.60
CA ARG A 345 -0.39 -15.60 8.01
C ARG A 345 -0.19 -15.91 9.51
N THR A 346 0.79 -15.28 10.17
CA THR A 346 1.18 -15.57 11.56
C THR A 346 1.41 -14.35 12.46
N LEU A 347 1.56 -13.15 11.88
CA LEU A 347 1.78 -11.88 12.60
C LEU A 347 0.87 -10.77 12.04
N PRO A 348 0.47 -9.79 12.87
CA PRO A 348 -0.40 -8.69 12.43
C PRO A 348 0.38 -7.73 11.54
N PHE A 349 -0.22 -7.26 10.45
CA PHE A 349 0.41 -6.32 9.52
C PHE A 349 -0.16 -4.92 9.72
N MET A 350 0.57 -4.15 10.53
CA MET A 350 0.09 -2.93 11.19
C MET A 350 0.44 -1.68 10.39
N GLY A 351 -0.56 -0.86 10.10
CA GLY A 351 -0.42 0.41 9.38
C GLY A 351 -1.28 1.56 9.94
N TRP A 352 -1.39 2.61 9.14
CA TRP A 352 -2.39 3.67 9.30
C TRP A 352 -2.96 4.07 7.95
N ASP A 353 -4.25 4.38 7.92
CA ASP A 353 -4.95 4.83 6.71
C ASP A 353 -5.69 6.14 7.00
N THR A 354 -5.25 7.17 6.30
CA THR A 354 -5.82 8.52 6.34
C THR A 354 -6.50 8.89 5.03
N SER A 355 -6.54 7.98 4.05
CA SER A 355 -7.11 8.25 2.73
C SER A 355 -8.55 8.77 2.81
N ALA A 356 -9.29 8.30 3.81
CA ALA A 356 -10.69 8.63 4.10
C ALA A 356 -10.93 10.06 4.65
N VAL A 357 -9.90 10.92 4.73
CA VAL A 357 -10.06 12.35 5.05
C VAL A 357 -10.05 13.26 3.82
N ALA A 358 -9.75 12.72 2.63
CA ALA A 358 -9.85 13.44 1.37
C ALA A 358 -11.33 13.58 0.92
N PRO A 359 -11.73 14.69 0.27
CA PRO A 359 -10.93 15.87 -0.08
C PRO A 359 -10.86 16.94 1.01
N ASP A 360 -11.50 16.73 2.17
CA ASP A 360 -11.74 17.79 3.16
C ASP A 360 -10.50 18.20 3.98
N TYR A 361 -9.51 17.30 4.13
CA TYR A 361 -8.28 17.56 4.89
C TYR A 361 -7.03 17.18 4.08
N SER A 362 -5.98 18.00 4.15
CA SER A 362 -4.74 17.82 3.38
C SER A 362 -3.64 17.06 4.13
N ALA A 363 -3.71 16.99 5.46
CA ALA A 363 -2.70 16.35 6.29
C ALA A 363 -3.28 15.95 7.67
N ILE A 364 -2.70 14.93 8.29
CA ILE A 364 -3.08 14.39 9.61
C ILE A 364 -1.84 14.29 10.52
N ASP A 365 -1.90 14.92 11.70
CA ASP A 365 -0.97 14.64 12.79
C ASP A 365 -1.53 13.50 13.66
N PHE A 366 -0.81 12.39 13.83
CA PHE A 366 -1.10 11.41 14.89
C PHE A 366 -0.30 11.75 16.14
N LYS A 367 -0.99 12.11 17.23
CA LYS A 367 -0.36 12.57 18.48
C LYS A 367 -0.42 11.47 19.53
N PHE A 368 0.74 10.96 19.90
CA PHE A 368 0.93 9.90 20.89
C PHE A 368 0.92 10.54 22.28
N LEU A 369 -0.25 10.59 22.91
CA LEU A 369 -0.50 11.33 24.16
C LEU A 369 0.14 10.65 25.37
N GLU A 370 0.17 9.31 25.36
CA GLU A 370 0.63 8.46 26.45
C GLU A 370 1.08 7.12 25.87
N VAL A 371 2.30 6.69 26.20
CA VAL A 371 2.91 5.42 25.77
C VAL A 371 3.43 4.72 27.01
N THR A 372 3.03 3.48 27.23
CA THR A 372 3.39 2.67 28.39
C THR A 372 3.64 1.21 27.99
N GLY A 373 4.55 0.54 28.69
CA GLY A 373 4.89 -0.86 28.45
C GLY A 373 6.19 -1.28 29.16
N PRO A 374 6.60 -2.56 29.02
CA PRO A 374 7.80 -3.12 29.64
C PRO A 374 9.12 -2.67 29.00
N GLY A 375 9.09 -2.17 27.76
CA GLY A 375 10.25 -1.72 27.02
C GLY A 375 9.90 -0.63 26.01
N ARG A 376 10.76 -0.45 25.01
CA ARG A 376 10.56 0.51 23.90
C ARG A 376 9.71 -0.09 22.78
N ILE A 377 8.96 0.78 22.09
CA ILE A 377 8.33 0.52 20.78
C ILE A 377 9.08 1.40 19.77
N LEU A 378 9.67 0.80 18.72
CA LEU A 378 10.33 1.54 17.65
C LEU A 378 9.54 1.38 16.34
N LEU A 379 9.31 2.48 15.62
CA LEU A 379 8.74 2.50 14.27
C LEU A 379 9.76 3.08 13.30
N PHE A 380 9.91 2.46 12.13
CA PHE A 380 10.80 2.92 11.07
C PHE A 380 10.33 2.42 9.70
N GLN A 381 10.57 3.20 8.67
CA GLN A 381 10.33 2.79 7.29
C GLN A 381 11.67 2.57 6.58
N THR A 382 11.66 1.77 5.50
CA THR A 382 12.83 1.59 4.64
C THR A 382 12.68 2.44 3.39
N SER A 383 13.68 3.27 3.09
CA SER A 383 13.83 3.92 1.79
C SER A 383 15.01 3.30 1.04
N LEU A 384 14.79 2.96 -0.22
CA LEU A 384 15.85 2.46 -1.10
C LEU A 384 16.98 3.48 -1.37
N PHE A 385 16.84 4.76 -1.01
CA PHE A 385 17.85 5.80 -1.24
C PHE A 385 18.39 6.45 0.04
N SER A 386 17.83 6.14 1.21
CA SER A 386 18.26 6.74 2.49
C SER A 386 18.24 5.76 3.68
N GLY A 387 18.03 4.47 3.43
CA GLY A 387 17.95 3.44 4.47
C GLY A 387 16.78 3.65 5.43
N LEU A 388 17.08 3.53 6.72
CA LEU A 388 16.09 3.73 7.78
C LEU A 388 15.61 5.17 7.85
N THR A 389 14.29 5.37 7.80
CA THR A 389 13.64 6.67 8.02
C THR A 389 12.68 6.60 9.21
N SER A 390 12.59 7.69 9.97
CA SER A 390 11.63 7.80 11.07
C SER A 390 10.32 8.44 10.57
N PRO A 391 9.14 7.86 10.89
CA PRO A 391 7.86 8.51 10.64
C PRO A 391 7.56 9.65 11.63
N PHE A 392 8.37 9.81 12.69
CA PHE A 392 8.14 10.79 13.74
C PHE A 392 8.81 12.14 13.45
N THR A 393 8.12 13.23 13.79
CA THR A 393 8.61 14.62 13.60
C THR A 393 9.85 14.98 14.42
N HIS A 394 10.25 14.14 15.39
CA HIS A 394 11.51 14.28 16.13
C HIS A 394 12.69 13.50 15.52
N GLY A 395 12.49 12.80 14.40
CA GLY A 395 13.55 12.13 13.62
C GLY A 395 14.16 10.85 14.23
N GLY A 396 13.89 10.55 15.49
CA GLY A 396 14.26 9.28 16.14
C GLY A 396 13.18 8.21 15.96
N TYR A 397 13.54 6.93 16.08
CA TYR A 397 12.62 5.81 15.83
C TYR A 397 11.70 5.42 17.00
N GLU A 398 11.96 5.94 18.21
CA GLU A 398 11.23 5.52 19.42
C GLU A 398 9.89 6.26 19.59
N MET A 399 8.80 5.51 19.73
CA MET A 399 7.48 6.04 20.04
C MET A 399 7.41 6.41 21.53
N MET A 400 7.33 7.70 21.84
CA MET A 400 7.29 8.22 23.20
C MET A 400 5.99 8.98 23.48
N SER A 401 5.67 9.18 24.76
CA SER A 401 4.63 10.13 25.16
C SER A 401 5.04 11.54 24.72
N GLY A 402 4.28 12.13 23.79
CA GLY A 402 4.58 13.39 23.13
C GLY A 402 5.09 13.27 21.69
N SER A 403 5.39 12.06 21.18
CA SER A 403 5.74 11.86 19.77
C SER A 403 4.57 12.21 18.85
N VAL A 404 4.89 12.60 17.61
CA VAL A 404 3.91 12.91 16.55
C VAL A 404 4.39 12.30 15.24
N ILE A 405 3.51 11.58 14.54
CA ILE A 405 3.68 11.25 13.11
C ILE A 405 2.93 12.32 12.32
N HIS A 406 3.56 12.90 11.29
CA HIS A 406 2.93 13.90 10.43
C HIS A 406 2.71 13.32 9.03
N GLN A 407 1.47 12.88 8.78
CA GLN A 407 1.05 12.37 7.49
C GLN A 407 0.71 13.56 6.58
N ASN A 408 1.64 13.90 5.67
CA ASN A 408 1.65 15.13 4.88
C ASN A 408 0.64 15.17 3.72
N LEU A 409 0.09 14.01 3.33
CA LEU A 409 -0.97 13.80 2.33
C LEU A 409 -1.87 12.64 2.80
N PRO A 410 -3.18 12.62 2.51
CA PRO A 410 -4.04 11.46 2.77
C PRO A 410 -3.48 10.21 2.08
N SER A 411 -3.20 9.17 2.85
CA SER A 411 -2.54 7.94 2.36
C SER A 411 -2.79 6.75 3.27
N HIS A 412 -2.65 5.57 2.68
CA HIS A 412 -2.53 4.25 3.31
C HIS A 412 -1.05 3.91 3.48
N VAL A 413 -0.59 3.58 4.69
CA VAL A 413 0.84 3.45 5.00
C VAL A 413 1.13 2.31 5.97
N HIS A 414 2.13 1.49 5.63
CA HIS A 414 2.74 0.53 6.54
C HIS A 414 4.14 1.00 6.98
N THR A 415 4.60 0.44 8.10
CA THR A 415 5.92 0.72 8.68
C THR A 415 6.40 -0.54 9.41
N ASN A 416 7.71 -0.64 9.66
CA ASN A 416 8.25 -1.71 10.49
C ASN A 416 8.05 -1.36 11.97
N TRP A 417 7.73 -2.38 12.77
CA TRP A 417 7.58 -2.25 14.22
C TRP A 417 8.60 -3.14 14.92
N LEU A 418 9.24 -2.62 15.98
CA LEU A 418 10.10 -3.40 16.87
C LEU A 418 9.73 -3.13 18.34
N PHE A 419 9.19 -4.14 19.00
CA PHE A 419 8.96 -4.12 20.45
C PHE A 419 10.15 -4.78 21.13
N THR A 420 10.84 -4.06 22.03
CA THR A 420 12.12 -4.54 22.59
C THR A 420 11.97 -5.57 23.71
N GLU A 421 10.81 -5.67 24.36
CA GLU A 421 10.55 -6.57 25.49
C GLU A 421 9.17 -7.25 25.35
N PRO A 422 8.95 -8.43 25.95
CA PRO A 422 7.64 -9.08 26.00
C PRO A 422 6.75 -8.47 27.09
N GLY A 423 5.43 -8.51 26.88
CA GLY A 423 4.42 -8.07 27.85
C GLY A 423 3.33 -7.20 27.22
N VAL A 424 2.59 -6.48 28.07
CA VAL A 424 1.48 -5.61 27.62
C VAL A 424 1.95 -4.17 27.45
N TYR A 425 1.67 -3.60 26.30
CA TYR A 425 1.87 -2.19 25.98
C TYR A 425 0.52 -1.50 25.79
N THR A 426 0.44 -0.22 26.18
CA THR A 426 -0.75 0.62 25.98
C THR A 426 -0.34 1.97 25.41
N VAL A 427 -0.95 2.32 24.28
CA VAL A 427 -0.65 3.53 23.49
C VAL A 427 -1.93 4.34 23.30
N LYS A 428 -1.90 5.63 23.60
CA LYS A 428 -3.05 6.54 23.60
C LYS A 428 -2.87 7.60 22.52
N VAL A 429 -3.70 7.57 21.48
CA VAL A 429 -3.50 8.42 20.29
C VAL A 429 -4.68 9.36 20.10
N ARG A 430 -4.43 10.52 19.50
CA ARG A 430 -5.45 11.41 18.93
C ARG A 430 -4.96 11.92 17.58
N ALA A 431 -5.82 11.87 16.56
CA ALA A 431 -5.55 12.49 15.27
C ALA A 431 -5.92 13.98 15.29
N GLN A 432 -5.20 14.79 14.52
CA GLN A 432 -5.53 16.19 14.27
C GLN A 432 -5.36 16.50 12.78
N GLY A 433 -6.43 16.88 12.09
CA GLY A 433 -6.42 17.17 10.66
C GLY A 433 -6.34 18.65 10.32
N THR A 434 -5.69 18.92 9.19
CA THR A 434 -5.52 20.25 8.58
C THR A 434 -6.54 20.41 7.45
N PRO A 435 -7.57 21.28 7.58
CA PRO A 435 -8.61 21.42 6.56
C PRO A 435 -8.09 22.01 5.23
N VAL A 436 -8.57 21.47 4.11
CA VAL A 436 -8.37 22.06 2.78
C VAL A 436 -9.10 23.41 2.70
N GLY A 437 -8.42 24.42 2.14
CA GLY A 437 -8.87 25.82 2.20
C GLY A 437 -8.44 26.57 3.48
N GLY A 438 -7.94 25.85 4.50
CA GLY A 438 -7.44 26.41 5.74
C GLY A 438 -8.52 26.70 6.79
N GLY A 439 -8.08 26.91 8.03
CA GLY A 439 -8.95 27.08 9.20
C GLY A 439 -8.25 26.62 10.48
N PRO A 440 -8.95 26.55 11.61
CA PRO A 440 -8.45 25.85 12.79
C PRO A 440 -8.34 24.35 12.50
N ALA A 441 -7.30 23.70 13.02
CA ALA A 441 -7.17 22.25 12.91
C ALA A 441 -8.23 21.53 13.75
N ILE A 442 -8.80 20.46 13.20
CA ILE A 442 -9.84 19.64 13.86
C ILE A 442 -9.19 18.45 14.54
N THR A 443 -9.68 18.04 15.71
CA THR A 443 -9.17 16.86 16.45
C THR A 443 -10.20 15.75 16.50
N SER A 444 -9.77 14.50 16.37
CA SER A 444 -10.60 13.32 16.57
C SER A 444 -10.92 13.05 18.05
N ASN A 445 -11.71 12.00 18.29
CA ASN A 445 -11.68 11.25 19.54
C ASN A 445 -10.25 10.79 19.89
N THR A 446 -10.00 10.51 21.17
CA THR A 446 -8.83 9.72 21.58
C THR A 446 -9.18 8.24 21.50
N GLY A 447 -8.21 7.41 21.12
CA GLY A 447 -8.27 5.96 21.21
C GLY A 447 -7.11 5.38 22.01
N ILE A 448 -7.36 4.29 22.74
CA ILE A 448 -6.39 3.53 23.52
C ILE A 448 -6.18 2.17 22.86
N TYR A 449 -4.97 1.91 22.40
CA TYR A 449 -4.54 0.70 21.71
C TYR A 449 -3.76 -0.19 22.66
N THR A 450 -4.08 -1.49 22.67
CA THR A 450 -3.43 -2.48 23.54
C THR A 450 -2.69 -3.53 22.71
N PHE A 451 -1.41 -3.76 23.03
CA PHE A 451 -0.59 -4.78 22.39
C PHE A 451 -0.14 -5.82 23.44
N GLU A 452 -0.24 -7.10 23.12
CA GLU A 452 0.24 -8.23 23.92
C GLU A 452 1.40 -8.91 23.17
N VAL A 453 2.63 -8.67 23.63
CA VAL A 453 3.87 -8.99 22.91
C VAL A 453 4.56 -10.22 23.51
N GLY A 454 5.03 -11.13 22.65
CA GLY A 454 5.83 -12.30 23.03
C GLY A 454 5.04 -13.40 23.74
N SER A 455 3.72 -13.32 23.73
CA SER A 455 2.82 -14.32 24.32
C SER A 455 2.42 -15.34 23.24
N GLU A 456 2.42 -16.63 23.59
CA GLU A 456 2.08 -17.70 22.63
C GLU A 456 0.66 -17.52 22.07
N VAL A 457 0.53 -17.55 20.74
CA VAL A 457 -0.74 -17.72 20.04
C VAL A 457 -1.06 -19.21 19.98
N THR A 458 -1.64 -19.74 21.04
CA THR A 458 -2.30 -21.06 21.00
C THR A 458 -3.55 -20.95 20.13
N SER A 459 -3.60 -21.69 19.02
CA SER A 459 -4.76 -21.75 18.12
C SER A 459 -5.95 -22.46 18.78
N ALA A 460 -6.67 -21.73 19.65
CA ALA A 460 -7.82 -22.22 20.40
C ALA A 460 -8.95 -21.18 20.39
N THR A 461 -10.17 -21.66 20.12
CA THR A 461 -11.47 -20.95 20.32
C THR A 461 -11.57 -19.54 19.75
N ALA A 462 -11.74 -19.46 18.43
CA ALA A 462 -12.67 -18.48 17.83
C ALA A 462 -14.13 -18.95 18.03
N SER A 463 -14.54 -19.18 19.29
CA SER A 463 -15.91 -19.52 19.73
C SER A 463 -15.95 -19.82 21.23
N GLU A 464 -16.19 -18.78 22.04
CA GLU A 464 -16.84 -18.94 23.35
C GLU A 464 -18.05 -18.00 23.38
N ASP A 465 -19.23 -18.59 23.30
CA ASP A 465 -20.53 -17.92 23.45
C ASP A 465 -20.80 -17.72 24.95
N PRO A 466 -21.06 -16.50 25.46
CA PRO A 466 -21.15 -16.24 26.89
C PRO A 466 -22.49 -16.70 27.47
N GLU A 467 -22.71 -18.02 27.57
CA GLU A 467 -23.89 -18.59 28.22
C GLU A 467 -23.92 -18.20 29.71
N GLY A 468 -24.94 -17.42 30.08
CA GLY A 468 -24.90 -16.60 31.28
C GLY A 468 -24.99 -17.39 32.59
N THR A 469 -23.98 -17.21 33.46
CA THR A 469 -24.03 -17.62 34.87
C THR A 469 -24.08 -16.40 35.79
N SER A 470 -25.08 -16.37 36.68
CA SER A 470 -25.27 -15.24 37.61
C SER A 470 -24.19 -15.20 38.69
N MET A 471 -23.59 -14.02 38.89
CA MET A 471 -22.72 -13.77 40.05
C MET A 471 -23.56 -13.58 41.32
N GLU A 472 -23.67 -14.61 42.16
CA GLU A 472 -24.18 -14.48 43.53
C GLU A 472 -23.03 -14.15 44.49
N VAL A 473 -23.21 -13.14 45.36
CA VAL A 473 -22.12 -12.54 46.15
C VAL A 473 -22.20 -12.94 47.63
N PRO A 474 -21.20 -13.66 48.19
CA PRO A 474 -21.09 -13.90 49.63
C PRO A 474 -20.31 -12.77 50.33
N LEU A 475 -20.88 -12.19 51.40
CA LEU A 475 -20.17 -11.28 52.32
C LEU A 475 -19.32 -12.08 53.34
N PRO A 476 -18.24 -11.48 53.89
CA PRO A 476 -17.30 -12.19 54.77
C PRO A 476 -17.84 -12.42 56.18
N ALA A 477 -17.51 -13.58 56.76
CA ALA A 477 -17.79 -13.93 58.16
C ALA A 477 -16.55 -13.79 59.06
N THR A 478 -16.75 -13.47 60.34
CA THR A 478 -15.71 -13.20 61.35
C THR A 478 -15.27 -14.44 62.12
N SER A 479 -14.07 -14.43 62.74
CA SER A 479 -13.63 -15.54 63.61
C SER A 479 -12.63 -15.12 64.71
N SER A 480 -12.84 -15.62 65.95
CA SER A 480 -11.94 -15.62 67.13
C SER A 480 -12.72 -16.07 68.40
N PRO A 481 -12.09 -16.54 69.51
CA PRO A 481 -10.71 -17.05 69.68
C PRO A 481 -10.51 -18.31 70.61
N SER A 482 -9.35 -18.98 70.49
CA SER A 482 -8.60 -19.79 71.51
C SER A 482 -9.23 -21.07 72.14
N VAL A 483 -8.50 -22.20 72.32
CA VAL A 483 -7.65 -22.59 73.51
C VAL A 483 -7.17 -24.09 73.35
N ILE A 484 -6.11 -24.67 73.97
CA ILE A 484 -4.68 -24.28 74.16
C ILE A 484 -3.78 -25.51 74.61
N LYS A 485 -2.59 -25.72 73.99
CA LYS A 485 -1.39 -26.50 74.49
C LYS A 485 -1.53 -28.02 74.85
N PRO A 486 -0.44 -28.78 75.22
CA PRO A 486 1.01 -28.48 75.34
C PRO A 486 1.99 -29.41 74.56
N ALA A 487 3.30 -29.17 74.71
CA ALA A 487 4.41 -29.93 74.10
C ALA A 487 5.65 -30.08 75.05
N PRO A 488 6.62 -30.95 74.72
CA PRO A 488 8.06 -30.88 75.03
C PRO A 488 8.92 -30.74 73.73
N ALA A 489 10.23 -30.46 73.70
CA ALA A 489 11.21 -29.86 74.63
C ALA A 489 12.48 -29.43 73.81
N GLN A 490 13.62 -29.11 74.44
CA GLN A 490 14.90 -28.70 73.81
C GLN A 490 16.09 -29.22 74.66
N PRO A 491 17.37 -29.23 74.18
CA PRO A 491 18.30 -28.09 74.47
C PRO A 491 19.42 -27.83 73.40
N THR A 492 19.78 -26.56 73.11
CA THR A 492 21.15 -25.92 73.25
C THR A 492 22.24 -26.32 72.21
N GLU A 493 23.20 -25.51 71.75
CA GLU A 493 23.63 -24.08 71.91
C GLU A 493 24.44 -23.68 70.64
N SER A 494 24.65 -22.41 70.23
CA SER A 494 25.68 -21.48 70.76
C SER A 494 25.66 -20.11 70.01
N ALA A 495 26.51 -19.15 70.40
CA ALA A 495 26.61 -17.75 69.95
C ALA A 495 27.10 -17.55 68.48
N GLY A 496 27.00 -16.37 67.82
CA GLY A 496 26.37 -15.08 68.21
C GLY A 496 27.30 -13.85 68.05
N VAL A 497 26.81 -12.73 67.47
CA VAL A 497 27.29 -11.33 67.61
C VAL A 497 26.36 -10.38 66.81
N LYS A 498 26.17 -9.13 67.26
CA LYS A 498 25.39 -8.07 66.56
C LYS A 498 25.95 -6.67 66.87
N VAL A 499 26.27 -5.87 65.85
CA VAL A 499 26.49 -4.41 65.93
C VAL A 499 25.87 -3.74 64.69
N ALA A 500 25.50 -2.46 64.79
CA ALA A 500 24.69 -1.70 63.82
C ALA A 500 25.49 -0.55 63.14
N PRO A 501 24.97 0.12 62.09
CA PRO A 501 25.76 0.98 61.19
C PRO A 501 25.68 2.49 61.46
N PRO A 502 26.64 3.27 60.92
CA PRO A 502 26.52 4.69 60.57
C PRO A 502 26.69 4.92 59.04
N ALA A 503 26.47 6.10 58.44
CA ALA A 503 25.57 7.23 58.72
C ALA A 503 25.58 8.16 57.47
N VAL A 504 24.56 9.01 57.30
CA VAL A 504 24.47 9.97 56.18
C VAL A 504 25.23 11.26 56.49
N VAL A 505 25.91 11.85 55.48
CA VAL A 505 26.40 13.24 55.52
C VAL A 505 26.23 13.89 54.13
N SER A 506 25.75 15.13 54.11
CA SER A 506 25.62 15.96 52.89
C SER A 506 26.78 16.94 52.74
N SER A 507 27.04 17.42 51.51
CA SER A 507 27.92 18.57 51.25
C SER A 507 27.42 19.41 50.07
N THR A 508 27.66 20.72 50.10
CA THR A 508 26.96 21.74 49.30
C THR A 508 27.81 22.41 48.22
N VAL A 509 27.12 23.07 47.26
CA VAL A 509 27.66 23.89 46.16
C VAL A 509 28.17 25.26 46.66
N PRO A 510 29.13 25.88 45.94
CA PRO A 510 29.16 27.34 45.77
C PRO A 510 29.15 27.77 44.28
N VAL A 511 28.70 29.00 44.00
CA VAL A 511 28.47 29.59 42.67
C VAL A 511 29.38 30.81 42.44
N ALA A 512 29.73 31.13 41.19
CA ALA A 512 30.30 32.43 40.79
C ALA A 512 29.89 32.84 39.36
N ASP A 513 29.68 34.15 39.17
CA ASP A 513 29.18 34.89 37.99
C ASP A 513 30.10 36.13 37.77
N PRO A 514 29.98 36.97 36.70
CA PRO A 514 29.51 36.74 35.33
C PRO A 514 30.45 37.40 34.24
N GLN A 515 29.88 37.62 33.04
CA GLN A 515 30.41 38.23 31.79
C GLN A 515 31.15 39.60 31.90
N PRO A 516 31.96 39.99 30.89
CA PRO A 516 31.48 41.05 29.96
C PRO A 516 31.89 40.88 28.47
N THR A 517 31.26 41.67 27.59
CA THR A 517 31.47 41.73 26.11
C THR A 517 31.87 43.13 25.64
N PRO A 518 32.59 43.27 24.49
CA PRO A 518 32.23 44.35 23.55
C PRO A 518 32.42 44.06 22.03
N LYS A 519 31.30 44.11 21.30
CA LYS A 519 31.03 44.88 20.05
C LYS A 519 32.15 45.30 19.03
N THR A 520 32.01 44.75 17.81
CA THR A 520 32.05 45.38 16.44
C THR A 520 33.35 45.83 15.73
N GLN A 521 33.25 45.76 14.37
CA GLN A 521 34.01 46.44 13.29
C GLN A 521 35.43 45.96 12.92
N GLY A 522 35.73 46.02 11.62
CA GLY A 522 37.07 45.83 11.03
C GLY A 522 37.08 45.00 9.75
N GLU A 523 37.19 45.65 8.58
CA GLU A 523 37.63 45.02 7.32
C GLU A 523 39.16 45.04 7.23
N GLU A 524 39.78 44.11 6.47
CA GLU A 524 40.61 44.40 5.28
C GLU A 524 41.49 43.18 4.87
N ASN A 525 41.96 43.16 3.62
CA ASN A 525 42.82 42.14 3.01
C ASN A 525 44.30 42.29 3.42
N ALA A 526 45.08 41.18 3.40
CA ALA A 526 46.02 40.90 2.29
C ALA A 526 47.08 39.80 2.57
N GLY A 527 47.19 38.84 1.63
CA GLY A 527 48.43 38.08 1.35
C GLY A 527 48.70 36.80 2.18
N ILE A 528 49.55 35.87 1.74
CA ILE A 528 50.23 35.73 0.43
C ILE A 528 50.50 34.24 0.12
N ARG A 529 50.25 33.82 -1.13
CA ARG A 529 50.77 32.66 -1.90
C ARG A 529 51.04 31.29 -1.19
N GLY A 530 50.44 30.24 -1.76
CA GLY A 530 51.24 29.29 -2.55
C GLY A 530 50.97 27.78 -2.41
N ALA A 531 50.46 27.16 -3.51
CA ALA A 531 50.52 25.72 -3.84
C ALA A 531 49.79 24.73 -2.88
N THR A 532 49.24 23.59 -3.29
CA THR A 532 48.95 23.02 -4.63
C THR A 532 47.69 22.12 -4.52
N ALA A 533 47.21 21.58 -5.64
CA ALA A 533 46.00 20.74 -5.73
C ALA A 533 45.91 19.59 -4.71
N ASP A 534 44.69 19.28 -4.26
CA ASP A 534 43.99 18.08 -4.76
C ASP A 534 42.46 18.28 -4.71
N SER A 535 41.69 17.40 -5.35
CA SER A 535 40.24 17.56 -5.54
C SER A 535 39.38 16.66 -4.65
N SER A 536 38.62 17.25 -3.71
CA SER A 536 37.40 16.63 -3.17
C SER A 536 36.41 17.66 -2.60
N ALA A 537 35.17 17.59 -3.08
CA ALA A 537 33.96 18.14 -2.47
C ALA A 537 32.79 17.23 -2.95
N SER A 538 31.92 16.65 -2.12
CA SER A 538 31.37 17.08 -0.83
C SER A 538 30.50 18.34 -0.92
N SER A 539 29.54 18.33 -1.85
CA SER A 539 28.42 19.27 -1.87
C SER A 539 27.30 18.80 -0.93
N ALA A 540 27.29 19.29 0.31
CA ALA A 540 26.08 19.21 1.13
C ALA A 540 24.92 19.93 0.42
N HIS A 541 23.70 19.41 0.50
CA HIS A 541 22.51 20.07 0.00
C HIS A 541 21.62 20.49 1.16
N ALA A 542 21.42 21.80 1.29
CA ALA A 542 20.59 22.38 2.33
C ALA A 542 19.11 22.29 1.96
N PHE A 543 18.25 22.14 2.97
CA PHE A 543 16.80 22.26 2.81
C PHE A 543 16.45 23.63 2.21
N ILE A 544 15.81 23.62 1.03
CA ILE A 544 15.19 24.81 0.43
C ILE A 544 13.67 24.62 0.49
N SER A 545 13.00 25.45 1.29
CA SER A 545 11.54 25.54 1.31
C SER A 545 11.02 25.96 -0.07
N SER A 546 10.30 25.07 -0.75
CA SER A 546 9.67 25.37 -2.02
C SER A 546 8.55 26.40 -1.83
N LYS A 547 8.52 27.42 -2.70
CA LYS A 547 7.59 28.56 -2.63
C LYS A 547 6.46 28.33 -3.63
N ALA A 548 5.22 28.52 -3.19
CA ALA A 548 4.04 28.22 -4.01
C ALA A 548 4.05 28.96 -5.38
N PRO A 549 3.68 28.27 -6.48
CA PRO A 549 3.61 28.86 -7.81
C PRO A 549 2.38 29.79 -7.94
N SER A 550 2.57 30.91 -8.63
CA SER A 550 1.51 31.88 -8.91
C SER A 550 0.62 31.43 -10.08
N HIS A 551 -0.70 31.61 -9.97
CA HIS A 551 -1.66 31.33 -11.04
C HIS A 551 -1.30 32.04 -12.36
N SER A 552 -1.34 31.30 -13.47
CA SER A 552 -1.37 31.82 -14.83
C SER A 552 -2.48 31.13 -15.62
N THR A 553 -3.46 31.91 -16.07
CA THR A 553 -4.59 31.39 -16.88
C THR A 553 -4.14 31.12 -18.31
N LEU A 554 -4.37 29.89 -18.80
CA LEU A 554 -4.15 29.51 -20.19
C LEU A 554 -5.46 29.10 -20.86
N LEU A 555 -5.68 29.61 -22.07
CA LEU A 555 -6.92 29.43 -22.85
C LEU A 555 -6.90 28.11 -23.62
N ALA A 556 -8.07 27.51 -23.81
CA ALA A 556 -8.22 26.26 -24.55
C ALA A 556 -7.78 26.41 -26.02
N HIS A 557 -6.85 25.56 -26.46
CA HIS A 557 -6.26 25.63 -27.80
C HIS A 557 -6.70 24.42 -28.65
N THR A 558 -7.80 24.55 -29.40
CA THR A 558 -8.30 23.48 -30.26
C THR A 558 -7.47 23.35 -31.54
N GLY A 559 -6.85 22.17 -31.76
CA GLY A 559 -6.06 21.89 -32.96
C GLY A 559 -6.89 21.69 -34.24
N PRO A 560 -6.32 21.94 -35.44
CA PRO A 560 -7.08 22.08 -36.70
C PRO A 560 -7.59 20.77 -37.33
N ASN A 561 -7.35 19.60 -36.73
CA ASN A 561 -7.52 18.31 -37.38
C ASN A 561 -8.99 17.90 -37.65
N GLY A 562 -9.96 18.47 -36.93
CA GLY A 562 -11.38 18.14 -37.11
C GLY A 562 -12.02 18.68 -38.41
N VAL A 563 -11.48 19.76 -38.99
CA VAL A 563 -12.15 20.48 -40.10
C VAL A 563 -11.96 19.77 -41.45
N MET A 564 -10.82 19.12 -41.67
CA MET A 564 -10.52 18.42 -42.93
C MET A 564 -11.45 17.22 -43.19
N LEU A 565 -11.81 16.46 -42.15
CA LEU A 565 -12.63 15.25 -42.31
C LEU A 565 -14.06 15.59 -42.77
N ILE A 566 -14.63 16.69 -42.26
CA ILE A 566 -15.98 17.16 -42.62
C ILE A 566 -16.04 17.60 -44.08
N LEU A 567 -15.00 18.27 -44.58
CA LEU A 567 -14.91 18.72 -45.98
C LEU A 567 -14.85 17.55 -46.98
N ILE A 568 -14.13 16.47 -46.64
CA ILE A 568 -14.04 15.27 -47.49
C ILE A 568 -15.39 14.57 -47.61
N ILE A 569 -16.14 14.43 -46.50
CA ILE A 569 -17.47 13.81 -46.49
C ILE A 569 -18.47 14.64 -47.32
N GLY A 570 -18.44 15.98 -47.20
CA GLY A 570 -19.29 16.87 -47.99
C GLY A 570 -19.02 16.78 -49.51
N LEU A 571 -17.76 16.60 -49.91
CA LEU A 571 -17.39 16.45 -51.32
C LEU A 571 -17.88 15.12 -51.92
N LEU A 572 -17.85 14.03 -51.15
CA LEU A 572 -18.33 12.72 -51.59
C LEU A 572 -19.86 12.69 -51.76
N LEU A 573 -20.61 13.26 -50.81
CA LEU A 573 -22.07 13.31 -50.87
C LEU A 573 -22.59 14.17 -52.05
N SER A 574 -21.93 15.30 -52.33
CA SER A 574 -22.30 16.15 -53.47
C SER A 574 -22.00 15.50 -54.82
N LEU A 575 -20.92 14.72 -54.94
CA LEU A 575 -20.61 13.97 -56.16
C LEU A 575 -21.64 12.84 -56.43
N ALA A 576 -22.08 12.15 -55.37
CA ALA A 576 -23.12 11.12 -55.47
C ALA A 576 -24.49 11.71 -55.90
N GLY A 577 -24.86 12.86 -55.36
CA GLY A 577 -26.09 13.58 -55.76
C GLY A 577 -26.10 13.98 -57.24
N PHE A 578 -24.96 14.45 -57.77
CA PHE A 578 -24.86 14.86 -59.17
C PHE A 578 -25.03 13.69 -60.16
N LEU A 579 -24.55 12.50 -59.80
CA LEU A 579 -24.72 11.28 -60.60
C LEU A 579 -26.19 10.80 -60.63
N LEU A 580 -26.89 10.88 -59.50
CA LEU A 580 -28.32 10.52 -59.41
C LEU A 580 -29.22 11.42 -60.26
N VAL A 581 -28.98 12.73 -60.26
CA VAL A 581 -29.77 13.69 -61.08
C VAL A 581 -29.58 13.42 -62.58
N ARG A 582 -28.38 13.05 -63.02
CA ARG A 582 -28.06 12.87 -64.45
C ARG A 582 -28.65 11.61 -65.10
N TYR A 583 -29.21 10.68 -64.32
CA TYR A 583 -29.79 9.43 -64.84
C TYR A 583 -31.32 9.43 -65.03
N ARG A 584 -32.03 10.50 -64.63
CA ARG A 584 -33.45 10.69 -65.01
C ARG A 584 -33.57 11.16 -66.46
N ARG A 585 -33.70 10.20 -67.39
CA ARG A 585 -34.24 10.49 -68.73
C ARG A 585 -35.73 10.88 -68.63
N PRO A 586 -36.20 11.92 -69.35
CA PRO A 586 -37.59 11.98 -69.76
C PRO A 586 -37.89 10.86 -70.78
N ARG A 587 -39.17 10.52 -70.95
CA ARG A 587 -39.73 9.39 -71.72
C ARG A 587 -38.94 8.99 -72.97
#